data_AF-A0A819N3W9-F1
#
_entry.id   AF-A0A819N3W9-F1
#
_cell.length_a   1.000
_cell.length_b   1.000
_cell.length_c   1.000
_cell.angle_alpha   90.00
_cell.angle_beta   90.00
_cell.angle_gamma   90.00
#
_symmetry.space_group_name_H-M   'P 1'
#
loop_
_entity.id
_entity.type
_entity.pdbx_description
1 polymer ?
#
loop_
_entity_poly.entity_id
_entity_poly.type
_entity_poly.pdbx_seq_one_letter_code
_entity_poly.pdbx_strand_id
1 'polypeptide(L)'
;MKSSIPRNLNVIPSMIINKTLIENNENYKRLLKNRQYSILNQLDNSIDLNRFENDNEYRRLTILGLFMCDDPSFEYGEQLAIKYNISIDECHHSYFEYLLTTSNLSLNEIRKKMKPFLNSERIKKNRQIKLDLVKRLHTNVFPFIDGKDYERLKLFYDIKKSLGDLTHAQKHIQAIQQLTNILNN
;
A
#
# COMPACT_ATOMS: atom_id res chain seq x y z
N MET A 1 26.50 30.01 -65.85
CA MET A 1 26.43 28.62 -65.37
C MET A 1 26.89 28.57 -63.92
N LYS A 2 25.97 28.15 -63.03
CA LYS A 2 26.12 27.60 -61.67
C LYS A 2 27.11 28.29 -60.71
N SER A 3 26.62 29.28 -59.95
CA SER A 3 27.20 29.62 -58.63
C SER A 3 26.61 28.67 -57.58
N SER A 4 27.51 28.03 -56.84
CA SER A 4 27.20 26.99 -55.85
C SER A 4 26.60 27.60 -54.58
N ILE A 5 25.40 27.17 -54.23
CA ILE A 5 24.78 27.46 -52.93
C ILE A 5 25.56 26.71 -51.84
N PRO A 6 26.10 27.37 -50.80
CA PRO A 6 26.68 26.65 -49.68
C PRO A 6 25.53 26.00 -48.88
N ARG A 7 25.44 24.67 -48.99
CA ARG A 7 24.71 23.83 -48.04
C ARG A 7 25.45 23.87 -46.71
N ASN A 8 24.95 24.67 -45.77
CA ASN A 8 25.10 24.41 -44.33
C ASN A 8 24.08 25.27 -43.57
N LEU A 9 22.81 24.89 -43.70
CA LEU A 9 21.92 25.03 -42.55
C LEU A 9 22.36 23.94 -41.58
N ASN A 10 23.02 24.35 -40.50
CA ASN A 10 23.28 23.53 -39.33
C ASN A 10 21.99 22.79 -38.97
N VAL A 11 21.90 21.54 -39.40
CA VAL A 11 21.11 20.54 -38.70
C VAL A 11 21.78 20.47 -37.34
N ILE A 12 21.22 21.18 -36.35
CA ILE A 12 21.54 20.93 -34.95
C ILE A 12 21.35 19.42 -34.82
N PRO A 13 22.39 18.63 -34.62
CA PRO A 13 22.20 17.22 -34.33
C PRO A 13 21.28 17.24 -33.10
N SER A 14 20.15 16.55 -33.18
CA SER A 14 19.36 16.21 -32.02
C SER A 14 20.28 15.37 -31.11
N MET A 15 21.14 16.08 -30.39
CA MET A 15 22.02 15.56 -29.37
C MET A 15 21.09 15.01 -28.33
N ILE A 16 20.83 13.70 -28.46
CA ILE A 16 20.87 12.71 -27.38
C ILE A 16 20.90 13.45 -26.04
N ILE A 17 19.72 13.91 -25.60
CA ILE A 17 19.63 14.44 -24.26
C ILE A 17 19.77 13.20 -23.39
N ASN A 18 20.98 13.00 -22.88
CA ASN A 18 21.33 11.82 -22.13
C ASN A 18 20.41 11.80 -20.91
N LYS A 19 19.56 10.78 -20.77
CA LYS A 19 18.54 10.69 -19.71
C LYS A 19 19.17 10.89 -18.31
N THR A 20 20.38 10.39 -18.14
CA THR A 20 21.25 10.58 -16.97
C THR A 20 21.69 12.03 -16.72
N LEU A 21 21.88 12.85 -17.76
CA LEU A 21 22.17 14.29 -17.60
C LEU A 21 20.93 15.08 -17.16
N ILE A 22 19.73 14.69 -17.61
CA ILE A 22 18.47 15.29 -17.16
C ILE A 22 18.17 14.90 -15.71
N GLU A 23 18.32 13.62 -15.35
CA GLU A 23 18.07 13.13 -14.00
C GLU A 23 19.03 13.73 -12.96
N ASN A 24 20.25 14.09 -13.38
CA ASN A 24 21.23 14.78 -12.54
C ASN A 24 21.07 16.30 -12.51
N ASN A 25 20.12 16.87 -13.26
CA ASN A 25 19.88 18.31 -13.25
C ASN A 25 19.10 18.73 -12.00
N GLU A 26 19.67 19.62 -11.18
CA GLU A 26 19.05 20.07 -9.93
C GLU A 26 17.70 20.78 -10.15
N ASN A 27 17.51 21.49 -11.27
CA ASN A 27 16.20 22.08 -11.59
C ASN A 27 15.17 20.99 -11.90
N TYR A 28 15.57 19.91 -12.59
CA TYR A 28 14.68 18.78 -12.86
C TYR A 28 14.27 18.07 -11.56
N LYS A 29 15.23 17.80 -10.65
CA LYS A 29 14.95 17.23 -9.33
C LYS A 29 13.98 18.11 -8.52
N ARG A 30 14.20 19.43 -8.54
CA ARG A 30 13.32 20.40 -7.89
C ARG A 30 11.90 20.39 -8.48
N LEU A 31 11.76 20.32 -9.80
CA LEU A 31 10.45 20.24 -10.45
C LEU A 31 9.70 18.96 -10.08
N LEU A 32 10.38 17.80 -10.07
CA LEU A 32 9.79 16.54 -9.64
C LEU A 32 9.33 16.58 -8.18
N LYS A 33 10.13 17.18 -7.30
CA LYS A 33 9.79 17.38 -5.89
C LYS A 33 8.58 18.31 -5.73
N ASN A 34 8.56 19.44 -6.42
CA ASN A 34 7.42 20.37 -6.38
C ASN A 34 6.13 19.70 -6.85
N ARG A 35 6.20 18.92 -7.94
CA ARG A 35 5.06 18.14 -8.44
C ARG A 35 4.58 17.13 -7.40
N GLN A 36 5.50 16.41 -6.77
CA GLN A 36 5.18 15.45 -5.71
C GLN A 36 4.43 16.13 -4.56
N TYR A 37 4.95 17.24 -4.04
CA TYR A 37 4.34 17.95 -2.92
C TYR A 37 3.01 18.58 -3.30
N SER A 38 2.86 19.03 -4.55
CA SER A 38 1.58 19.50 -5.07
C SER A 38 0.53 18.39 -5.08
N ILE A 39 0.88 17.17 -5.49
CA ILE A 39 -0.06 16.03 -5.47
C ILE A 39 -0.39 15.66 -4.01
N LEU A 40 0.63 15.57 -3.15
CA LEU A 40 0.44 15.22 -1.74
C LEU A 40 -0.51 16.21 -1.03
N ASN A 41 -0.32 17.51 -1.27
CA ASN A 41 -1.17 18.56 -0.72
C ASN A 41 -2.58 18.61 -1.34
N GLN A 42 -2.76 18.09 -2.56
CA GLN A 42 -4.07 17.93 -3.18
C GLN A 42 -4.85 16.75 -2.61
N LEU A 43 -4.15 15.67 -2.23
CA LEU A 43 -4.74 14.50 -1.59
C LEU A 43 -5.10 14.80 -0.13
N ASP A 44 -4.21 15.48 0.59
CA ASP A 44 -4.42 15.89 1.98
C ASP A 44 -3.63 17.16 2.29
N ASN A 45 -4.37 18.27 2.48
CA ASN A 45 -3.79 19.58 2.77
C ASN A 45 -3.31 19.74 4.22
N SER A 46 -3.56 18.76 5.09
CA SER A 46 -3.10 18.76 6.48
C SER A 46 -1.67 18.23 6.62
N ILE A 47 -1.10 17.67 5.55
CA ILE A 47 0.26 17.13 5.54
C ILE A 47 1.29 18.25 5.67
N ASP A 48 2.11 18.18 6.71
CA ASP A 48 3.27 19.05 6.89
C ASP A 48 4.38 18.61 5.92
N LEU A 49 4.46 19.31 4.78
CA LEU A 49 5.44 19.03 3.73
C LEU A 49 6.90 19.16 4.21
N ASN A 50 7.15 20.05 5.17
CA ASN A 50 8.49 20.25 5.71
C ASN A 50 8.90 19.07 6.61
N ARG A 51 7.99 18.57 7.44
CA ARG A 51 8.22 17.33 8.20
C ARG A 51 8.30 16.11 7.28
N PHE A 52 7.44 16.02 6.27
CA PHE A 52 7.49 14.93 5.29
C PHE A 52 8.87 14.84 4.60
N GLU A 53 9.52 15.97 4.36
CA GLU A 53 10.87 16.00 3.80
C GLU A 53 11.94 15.53 4.79
N ASN A 54 11.92 16.06 6.02
CA ASN A 54 13.06 16.00 6.93
C ASN A 54 12.94 14.93 8.03
N ASP A 55 11.73 14.45 8.32
CA ASP A 55 11.44 13.46 9.36
C ASP A 55 11.05 12.13 8.71
N ASN A 56 11.96 11.15 8.79
CA ASN A 56 11.78 9.84 8.18
C ASN A 56 10.58 9.06 8.77
N GLU A 57 10.33 9.19 10.08
CA GLU A 57 9.21 8.50 10.72
C GLU A 57 7.88 9.19 10.38
N TYR A 58 7.83 10.52 10.40
CA TYR A 58 6.65 11.24 9.93
C TYR A 58 6.34 10.88 8.48
N ARG A 59 7.34 10.91 7.59
CA ARG A 59 7.17 10.49 6.20
C ARG A 59 6.65 9.07 6.07
N ARG A 60 7.22 8.13 6.83
CA ARG A 60 6.78 6.73 6.86
C ARG A 60 5.32 6.64 7.29
N LEU A 61 4.95 7.25 8.42
CA LEU A 61 3.58 7.25 8.93
C LEU A 61 2.59 7.93 7.98
N THR A 62 2.95 9.04 7.34
CA THR A 62 2.13 9.69 6.32
C THR A 62 1.88 8.75 5.14
N ILE A 63 2.91 8.07 4.64
CA ILE A 63 2.76 7.12 3.53
C ILE A 63 1.88 5.94 3.92
N LEU A 64 2.00 5.41 5.15
CA LEU A 64 1.09 4.38 5.66
C LEU A 64 -0.35 4.90 5.75
N GLY A 65 -0.55 6.14 6.19
CA GLY A 65 -1.85 6.78 6.30
C GLY A 65 -2.57 6.94 4.95
N LEU A 66 -1.83 7.23 3.88
CA LEU A 66 -2.41 7.36 2.53
C LEU A 66 -3.12 6.08 2.04
N PHE A 67 -2.69 4.90 2.51
CA PHE A 67 -3.36 3.63 2.19
C PHE A 67 -4.76 3.54 2.83
N MET A 68 -5.07 4.36 3.84
CA MET A 68 -6.29 4.30 4.63
C MET A 68 -7.37 5.30 4.18
N CYS A 69 -7.03 6.20 3.24
CA CYS A 69 -7.91 7.29 2.80
C CYS A 69 -8.87 6.85 1.68
N ASP A 70 -8.54 7.14 0.43
CA ASP A 70 -9.31 6.80 -0.77
C ASP A 70 -8.42 6.12 -1.81
N ASP A 71 -9.03 5.60 -2.89
CA ASP A 71 -8.29 4.87 -3.92
C ASP A 71 -7.18 5.72 -4.60
N PRO A 72 -7.38 7.02 -4.91
CA PRO A 72 -6.30 7.90 -5.38
C PRO A 72 -5.12 8.03 -4.40
N SER A 73 -5.41 8.21 -3.10
CA SER A 73 -4.38 8.29 -2.06
C SER A 73 -3.64 6.96 -1.92
N PHE A 74 -4.35 5.84 -2.02
CA PHE A 74 -3.76 4.51 -1.97
C PHE A 74 -2.74 4.32 -3.09
N GLU A 75 -3.14 4.57 -4.35
CA GLU A 75 -2.26 4.44 -5.51
C GLU A 75 -1.03 5.34 -5.42
N TYR A 76 -1.21 6.56 -4.89
CA TYR A 76 -0.10 7.48 -4.68
C TYR A 76 0.81 7.03 -3.54
N GLY A 77 0.23 6.52 -2.45
CA GLY A 77 0.95 5.93 -1.32
C GLY A 77 1.88 4.80 -1.77
N GLU A 78 1.43 3.92 -2.69
CA GLU A 78 2.29 2.87 -3.26
C GLU A 78 3.50 3.44 -4.00
N GLN A 79 3.31 4.49 -4.81
CA GLN A 79 4.40 5.17 -5.53
C GLN A 79 5.41 5.79 -4.55
N LEU A 80 4.91 6.44 -3.49
CA LEU A 80 5.74 7.04 -2.47
C LEU A 80 6.51 6.00 -1.66
N ALA A 81 5.88 4.87 -1.32
CA ALA A 81 6.54 3.79 -0.60
C ALA A 81 7.74 3.25 -1.39
N ILE A 82 7.57 3.03 -2.71
CA ILE A 82 8.67 2.65 -3.60
C ILE A 82 9.77 3.73 -3.61
N LYS A 83 9.39 5.00 -3.79
CA LYS A 83 10.34 6.13 -3.88
C LYS A 83 11.19 6.30 -2.62
N TYR A 84 10.60 6.10 -1.45
CA TYR A 84 11.27 6.27 -0.16
C TYR A 84 11.73 4.96 0.48
N ASN A 85 11.70 3.86 -0.27
CA ASN A 85 12.14 2.53 0.17
C ASN A 85 11.43 2.06 1.46
N ILE A 86 10.14 2.35 1.57
CA ILE A 86 9.26 1.81 2.61
C ILE A 86 8.68 0.49 2.09
N SER A 87 8.61 -0.51 2.95
CA SER A 87 8.13 -1.83 2.57
C SER A 87 6.66 -1.79 2.16
N ILE A 88 6.36 -2.22 0.93
CA ILE A 88 4.97 -2.37 0.47
C ILE A 88 4.18 -3.34 1.35
N ASP A 89 4.84 -4.34 1.95
CA ASP A 89 4.19 -5.23 2.93
C ASP A 89 3.78 -4.49 4.19
N GLU A 90 4.67 -3.64 4.69
CA GLU A 90 4.39 -2.86 5.89
C GLU A 90 3.19 -1.94 5.67
N CYS A 91 3.09 -1.32 4.49
CA CYS A 91 1.92 -0.54 4.09
C CYS A 91 0.65 -1.38 4.09
N HIS A 92 0.65 -2.51 3.40
CA HIS A 92 -0.52 -3.40 3.34
C HIS A 92 -0.89 -4.00 4.69
N HIS A 93 0.08 -4.37 5.52
CA HIS A 93 -0.17 -4.92 6.85
C HIS A 93 -0.82 -3.88 7.76
N SER A 94 -0.32 -2.65 7.75
CA SER A 94 -0.89 -1.54 8.53
C SER A 94 -2.29 -1.18 8.03
N TYR A 95 -2.49 -1.19 6.71
CA TYR A 95 -3.81 -1.01 6.11
C TYR A 95 -4.78 -2.11 6.52
N PHE A 96 -4.36 -3.37 6.58
CA PHE A 96 -5.21 -4.49 7.00
C PHE A 96 -5.61 -4.39 8.47
N GLU A 97 -4.70 -3.95 9.33
CA GLU A 97 -5.01 -3.67 10.74
C GLU A 97 -6.09 -2.60 10.84
N TYR A 98 -5.94 -1.49 10.12
CA TYR A 98 -6.95 -0.44 10.03
C TYR A 98 -8.31 -0.97 9.54
N LEU A 99 -8.33 -1.72 8.44
CA LEU A 99 -9.56 -2.28 7.88
C LEU A 99 -10.31 -3.13 8.90
N LEU A 100 -9.60 -3.97 9.67
CA LEU A 100 -10.22 -4.92 10.58
C LEU A 100 -10.61 -4.31 11.93
N THR A 101 -10.01 -3.19 12.33
CA THR A 101 -10.20 -2.59 13.66
C THR A 101 -10.97 -1.27 13.61
N THR A 102 -10.49 -0.29 12.86
CA THR A 102 -10.97 1.11 12.94
C THR A 102 -11.88 1.48 11.76
N SER A 103 -11.82 0.76 10.64
CA SER A 103 -12.64 1.10 9.49
C SER A 103 -14.13 0.84 9.75
N ASN A 104 -14.98 1.71 9.21
CA ASN A 104 -16.45 1.56 9.23
C ASN A 104 -16.98 0.69 8.09
N LEU A 105 -16.11 -0.10 7.45
CA LEU A 105 -16.48 -0.93 6.31
C LEU A 105 -17.19 -2.21 6.75
N SER A 106 -18.09 -2.69 5.89
CA SER A 106 -18.69 -4.01 6.06
C SER A 106 -17.65 -5.12 5.85
N LEU A 107 -17.92 -6.30 6.42
CA LEU A 107 -17.03 -7.46 6.28
C LEU A 107 -16.81 -7.85 4.80
N ASN A 108 -17.81 -7.64 3.94
CA ASN A 108 -17.70 -7.91 2.50
C ASN A 108 -16.76 -6.92 1.80
N GLU A 109 -16.82 -5.64 2.16
CA GLU A 109 -15.92 -4.61 1.62
C GLU A 109 -14.48 -4.84 2.08
N ILE A 110 -14.29 -5.20 3.36
CA ILE A 110 -12.97 -5.58 3.89
C ILE A 110 -12.39 -6.75 3.09
N ARG A 111 -13.16 -7.83 2.88
CA ARG A 111 -12.74 -8.97 2.06
C ARG A 111 -12.34 -8.53 0.65
N LYS A 112 -13.14 -7.66 0.01
CA LYS A 112 -12.87 -7.14 -1.33
C LYS A 112 -11.56 -6.37 -1.38
N LYS A 113 -11.31 -5.48 -0.41
CA LYS A 113 -10.09 -4.65 -0.33
C LYS A 113 -8.84 -5.46 0.00
N MET A 114 -8.94 -6.53 0.79
CA MET A 114 -7.79 -7.38 1.14
C MET A 114 -7.42 -8.40 0.05
N LYS A 115 -8.40 -8.83 -0.76
CA LYS A 115 -8.24 -9.91 -1.75
C LYS A 115 -7.07 -9.73 -2.73
N PRO A 116 -6.80 -8.55 -3.33
CA PRO A 116 -5.72 -8.39 -4.29
C PRO A 116 -4.35 -8.74 -3.71
N PHE A 117 -4.04 -8.22 -2.52
CA PHE A 117 -2.77 -8.48 -1.84
C PHE A 117 -2.67 -9.95 -1.38
N LEU A 118 -3.72 -10.49 -0.75
CA LEU A 118 -3.74 -11.90 -0.29
C LEU A 118 -3.57 -12.90 -1.46
N ASN A 119 -4.05 -12.57 -2.65
CA ASN A 119 -3.93 -13.41 -3.84
C ASN A 119 -2.70 -13.11 -4.69
N SER A 120 -1.89 -12.13 -4.32
CA SER A 120 -0.69 -11.77 -5.08
C SER A 120 0.35 -12.91 -5.06
N GLU A 121 1.07 -13.07 -6.17
CA GLU A 121 2.14 -14.07 -6.26
C GLU A 121 3.25 -13.84 -5.22
N ARG A 122 3.46 -12.56 -4.85
CA ARG A 122 4.41 -12.15 -3.83
C ARG A 122 4.07 -12.77 -2.47
N ILE A 123 2.81 -12.69 -2.05
CA ILE A 123 2.34 -13.28 -0.79
C ILE A 123 2.33 -14.81 -0.84
N LYS A 124 1.89 -15.39 -1.96
CA LYS A 124 1.88 -16.86 -2.10
C LYS A 124 3.27 -17.46 -1.89
N LYS A 125 4.30 -16.86 -2.51
CA LYS A 125 5.67 -17.39 -2.54
C LYS A 125 6.50 -17.02 -1.31
N ASN A 126 6.19 -15.92 -0.61
CA ASN A 126 7.00 -15.47 0.51
C ASN A 126 6.41 -15.89 1.87
N ARG A 127 7.05 -16.87 2.52
CA ARG A 127 6.64 -17.36 3.84
C ARG A 127 6.80 -16.29 4.94
N GLN A 128 7.86 -15.49 4.90
CA GLN A 128 8.15 -14.52 5.95
C GLN A 128 7.07 -13.44 6.01
N ILE A 129 6.69 -12.89 4.86
CA ILE A 129 5.65 -11.86 4.78
C ILE A 129 4.33 -12.38 5.37
N LYS A 130 3.94 -13.63 5.06
CA LYS A 130 2.74 -14.27 5.63
C LYS A 130 2.82 -14.38 7.15
N LEU A 131 3.96 -14.83 7.67
CA LEU A 131 4.17 -14.96 9.12
C LEU A 131 4.12 -13.60 9.83
N ASP A 132 4.73 -12.57 9.24
CA ASP A 132 4.72 -11.21 9.78
C ASP A 132 3.30 -10.65 9.83
N LEU A 133 2.51 -10.85 8.77
CA LEU A 133 1.10 -10.46 8.76
C LEU A 133 0.30 -11.22 9.83
N VAL A 134 0.45 -12.54 9.92
CA VAL A 134 -0.27 -13.33 10.95
C VAL A 134 0.08 -12.85 12.36
N LYS A 135 1.36 -12.59 12.65
CA LYS A 135 1.81 -12.07 13.94
C LYS A 135 1.17 -10.72 14.26
N ARG A 136 1.15 -9.81 13.27
CA ARG A 136 0.54 -8.50 13.37
C ARG A 136 -0.96 -8.58 13.60
N LEU A 137 -1.69 -9.38 12.82
CA LEU A 137 -3.12 -9.62 13.02
C LEU A 137 -3.42 -10.15 14.43
N HIS A 138 -2.62 -11.09 14.94
CA HIS A 138 -2.83 -11.61 16.29
C HIS A 138 -2.55 -10.55 17.37
N THR A 139 -1.56 -9.68 17.17
CA THR A 139 -1.15 -8.70 18.18
C THR A 139 -2.05 -7.47 18.17
N ASN A 140 -2.41 -6.99 16.98
CA ASN A 140 -2.99 -5.67 16.77
C ASN A 140 -4.47 -5.72 16.37
N VAL A 141 -5.00 -6.88 15.97
CA VAL A 141 -6.40 -7.01 15.53
C VAL A 141 -7.20 -7.90 16.47
N PHE A 142 -6.71 -9.11 16.75
CA PHE A 142 -7.45 -10.10 17.54
C PHE A 142 -7.97 -9.56 18.89
N PRO A 143 -7.20 -8.79 19.69
CA PRO A 143 -7.69 -8.25 20.96
C PRO A 143 -8.88 -7.29 20.86
N PHE A 144 -9.15 -6.74 19.67
CA PHE A 144 -10.24 -5.80 19.41
C PHE A 144 -11.51 -6.48 18.85
N ILE A 145 -11.46 -7.79 18.58
CA ILE A 145 -12.64 -8.52 18.09
C ILE A 145 -13.44 -8.98 19.31
N ASP A 146 -14.72 -8.57 19.39
CA ASP A 146 -15.64 -9.09 20.40
C ASP A 146 -15.79 -10.61 20.23
N GLY A 147 -15.61 -11.37 21.32
CA GLY A 147 -15.77 -12.83 21.35
C GLY A 147 -17.17 -13.31 20.92
N LYS A 148 -18.17 -12.43 20.90
CA LYS A 148 -19.53 -12.70 20.41
C LYS A 148 -19.75 -12.25 18.97
N ASP A 149 -18.84 -11.50 18.36
CA ASP A 149 -18.89 -11.16 16.93
C ASP A 149 -18.33 -12.33 16.11
N TYR A 150 -19.16 -13.35 15.95
CA TYR A 150 -18.81 -14.58 15.24
C TYR A 150 -18.45 -14.35 13.77
N GLU A 151 -19.04 -13.34 13.12
CA GLU A 151 -18.75 -13.03 11.72
C GLU A 151 -17.37 -12.38 11.57
N ARG A 152 -16.97 -11.45 12.47
CA ARG A 152 -15.59 -10.93 12.50
C ARG A 152 -14.58 -12.02 12.85
N LEU A 153 -14.87 -12.86 13.85
CA LEU A 153 -13.98 -13.97 14.22
C LEU A 153 -13.76 -14.91 13.03
N LYS A 154 -14.83 -15.25 12.30
CA LYS A 154 -14.75 -16.08 11.10
C LYS A 154 -13.92 -15.40 10.01
N LEU A 155 -14.10 -14.11 9.75
CA LEU A 155 -13.26 -13.35 8.82
C LEU A 155 -11.77 -13.40 9.22
N PHE A 156 -11.47 -13.19 10.50
CA PHE A 156 -10.10 -13.24 11.02
C PHE A 156 -9.44 -14.60 10.74
N TYR A 157 -10.14 -15.71 11.03
CA TYR A 157 -9.61 -17.05 10.76
C TYR A 157 -9.57 -17.38 9.26
N ASP A 158 -10.51 -16.90 8.44
CA ASP A 158 -10.44 -17.05 6.98
C ASP A 158 -9.16 -16.41 6.42
N ILE A 159 -8.79 -15.21 6.91
CA ILE A 159 -7.55 -14.54 6.51
C ILE A 159 -6.33 -15.37 6.92
N LYS A 160 -6.29 -15.86 8.16
CA LYS A 160 -5.21 -16.75 8.63
C LYS A 160 -5.09 -18.01 7.78
N LYS A 161 -6.23 -18.60 7.38
CA LYS A 161 -6.28 -19.74 6.47
C LYS A 161 -5.68 -19.39 5.11
N SER A 162 -6.03 -18.25 4.52
CA SER A 162 -5.44 -17.75 3.27
C SER A 162 -3.93 -17.51 3.37
N LEU A 163 -3.42 -17.18 4.56
CA LEU A 163 -1.98 -17.01 4.82
C LEU A 163 -1.26 -18.33 5.15
N GLY A 164 -1.95 -19.47 5.13
CA GLY A 164 -1.37 -20.81 5.26
C GLY A 164 -1.52 -21.47 6.64
N ASP A 165 -2.20 -20.85 7.61
CA ASP A 165 -2.57 -21.50 8.88
C ASP A 165 -3.83 -22.36 8.71
N LEU A 166 -3.76 -23.35 7.81
CA LEU A 166 -4.93 -24.11 7.36
C LEU A 166 -5.59 -24.91 8.49
N THR A 167 -4.80 -25.65 9.27
CA THR A 167 -5.33 -26.62 10.25
C THR A 167 -5.93 -25.93 11.47
N HIS A 168 -5.27 -24.94 12.06
CA HIS A 168 -5.81 -24.26 13.25
C HIS A 168 -6.97 -23.36 12.86
N ALA A 169 -6.85 -22.57 11.79
CA ALA A 169 -7.94 -21.71 11.35
C ALA A 169 -9.21 -22.50 11.00
N GLN A 170 -9.09 -23.64 10.32
CA GLN A 170 -10.24 -24.47 9.97
C GLN A 170 -10.98 -25.01 11.20
N LYS A 171 -10.26 -25.42 12.24
CA LYS A 171 -10.87 -25.87 13.51
C LYS A 171 -11.66 -24.74 14.18
N HIS A 172 -11.09 -23.54 14.23
CA HIS A 172 -11.79 -22.38 14.80
C HIS A 172 -13.02 -21.99 13.99
N ILE A 173 -12.94 -21.98 12.66
CA ILE A 173 -14.10 -21.70 11.79
C ILE A 173 -15.23 -22.72 12.04
N GLN A 174 -14.91 -24.00 12.15
CA GLN A 174 -15.89 -25.05 12.46
C GLN A 174 -16.53 -24.86 13.84
N ALA A 175 -15.72 -24.55 14.85
CA ALA A 175 -16.22 -24.28 16.21
C ALA A 175 -17.16 -23.07 16.23
N ILE A 176 -16.81 -21.99 15.52
CA ILE A 176 -17.67 -20.80 15.39
C ILE A 176 -19.00 -21.18 14.73
N GLN A 177 -18.98 -21.93 13.62
CA GLN A 177 -20.20 -22.38 12.94
C GLN A 177 -21.11 -23.23 13.84
N GLN A 178 -20.52 -24.14 14.64
CA GLN A 178 -21.27 -24.94 15.61
C GLN A 178 -21.92 -24.06 16.69
N LEU A 179 -21.18 -23.11 17.25
CA LEU A 179 -21.72 -22.17 18.24
C LEU A 179 -22.86 -21.33 17.68
N THR A 180 -22.70 -20.78 16.47
CA THR A 180 -23.76 -20.02 15.79
C THR A 180 -25.02 -20.86 15.60
N ASN A 181 -24.88 -22.13 15.21
CA ASN A 181 -26.03 -23.03 15.05
C ASN A 181 -26.73 -23.34 16.40
N ILE A 182 -25.97 -23.49 17.48
CA ILE A 182 -26.53 -23.75 18.81
C ILE A 182 -27.29 -22.52 19.32
N LEU A 183 -26.77 -21.32 19.10
CA LEU A 183 -27.37 -20.08 19.63
C LEU A 183 -28.57 -19.58 18.82
N ASN A 184 -28.70 -20.01 17.56
CA ASN A 184 -29.82 -19.64 16.69
C ASN A 184 -30.97 -20.66 16.73
N ASN A 185 -30.82 -21.76 17.46
CA ASN A 185 -31.84 -22.77 17.73
C ASN A 185 -32.41 -22.61 19.14
#